data_AF-A0A497VB15-F1
#
_entry.id   AF-A0A497VB15-F1
#
_cell.length_a   1.000
_cell.length_b   1.000
_cell.length_c   1.000
_cell.angle_alpha   90.00
_cell.angle_beta   90.00
_cell.angle_gamma   90.00
#
_symmetry.space_group_name_H-M   'P 1'
#
loop_
_entity.id
_entity.type
_entity.pdbx_description
1 polymer ?
#
loop_
_entity_poly.entity_id
_entity_poly.type
_entity_poly.pdbx_seq_one_letter_code
_entity_poly.pdbx_strand_id
1 'polypeptide(L)'
;MPRKQRTAIKGSDPKYHSNLPRKSDQTLQPALEPIASEAAPRKIASDSGPKRRDKPVAPAPRPKATPKPKTKPQVTASPAPSDATREVHLTAAITRVHGAAIDNLVAKGIDRKVPIRLAGRKAVQLFDPKREFIEKPEADRLPIRDGYQTTKRVNAELIDHLRTENDPYGLSSDTAMLRGQFEPLFWKCLDEVLQELAQK
;
A
#
# COMPACT_ATOMS: atom_id res chain seq x y z
N MET A 1 4.97 -13.58 37.69
CA MET A 1 6.01 -12.56 37.40
C MET A 1 5.36 -11.19 37.48
N PRO A 2 5.88 -10.27 38.31
CA PRO A 2 5.28 -8.97 38.50
C PRO A 2 5.43 -8.11 37.23
N ARG A 3 4.32 -7.53 36.75
CA ARG A 3 4.29 -6.62 35.60
C ARG A 3 4.93 -5.30 36.04
N LYS A 4 6.05 -4.92 35.43
CA LYS A 4 6.67 -3.61 35.67
C LYS A 4 5.66 -2.51 35.31
N GLN A 5 5.28 -1.70 36.30
CA GLN A 5 4.45 -0.50 36.09
C GLN A 5 5.20 0.46 35.17
N ARG A 6 4.51 1.01 34.18
CA ARG A 6 5.05 2.09 33.34
C ARG A 6 5.15 3.34 34.21
N THR A 7 6.31 4.00 34.18
CA THR A 7 6.49 5.30 34.82
C THR A 7 5.57 6.32 34.17
N ALA A 8 4.72 6.96 34.99
CA ALA A 8 3.86 8.03 34.52
C ALA A 8 4.71 9.25 34.19
N ILE A 9 4.73 9.63 32.91
CA ILE A 9 5.39 10.86 32.46
C ILE A 9 4.50 12.02 32.93
N LYS A 10 4.98 12.80 33.91
CA LYS A 10 4.36 14.05 34.32
C LYS A 10 5.06 15.20 33.60
N GLY A 11 4.29 15.96 32.84
CA GLY A 11 4.75 17.12 32.09
C GLY A 11 3.70 17.52 31.06
N SER A 12 2.74 18.35 31.46
CA SER A 12 1.96 19.13 30.51
C SER A 12 2.73 20.43 30.34
N ASP A 13 3.31 20.67 29.17
CA ASP A 13 3.92 21.96 28.86
C ASP A 13 2.80 23.00 28.78
N PRO A 14 2.78 24.04 29.63
CA PRO A 14 1.74 25.08 29.59
C PRO A 14 1.76 25.88 28.30
N LYS A 15 2.85 25.82 27.52
CA LYS A 15 2.97 26.46 26.21
C LYS A 15 2.49 25.57 25.05
N TYR A 16 2.23 24.29 25.31
CA TYR A 16 1.71 23.35 24.32
C TYR A 16 0.19 23.43 24.25
N HIS A 17 -0.32 24.30 23.38
CA HIS A 17 -1.74 24.33 23.04
C HIS A 17 -1.98 23.47 21.80
N SER A 18 -2.75 22.38 21.95
CA SER A 18 -3.22 21.54 20.82
C SER A 18 -4.35 22.24 20.06
N ASN A 19 -4.10 23.47 19.60
CA ASN A 19 -4.99 24.19 18.69
C ASN A 19 -4.60 23.87 17.25
N LEU A 20 -4.52 22.58 16.92
CA LEU A 20 -4.54 22.19 15.51
C LEU A 20 -5.99 22.34 15.04
N PRO A 21 -6.27 23.11 13.98
CA PRO A 21 -7.61 23.21 13.45
C PRO A 21 -8.06 21.82 13.02
N ARG A 22 -9.02 21.25 13.75
CA ARG A 22 -9.84 20.16 13.22
C ARG A 22 -10.61 20.77 12.06
N LYS A 23 -10.33 20.32 10.83
CA LYS A 23 -11.22 20.57 9.70
C LYS A 23 -12.51 19.79 9.94
N SER A 24 -13.40 20.35 10.76
CA SER A 24 -14.79 19.93 10.86
C SER A 24 -15.65 20.98 10.17
N ASP A 25 -16.34 20.52 9.13
CA ASP A 25 -17.56 21.08 8.57
C ASP A 25 -17.46 22.50 8.04
N GLN A 26 -17.05 22.58 6.77
CA GLN A 26 -17.38 23.68 5.87
C GLN A 26 -18.90 23.62 5.61
N THR A 27 -19.69 24.05 6.59
CA THR A 27 -21.12 24.28 6.45
C THR A 27 -21.30 25.57 5.67
N LEU A 28 -21.66 25.44 4.40
CA LEU A 28 -22.18 26.52 3.58
C LEU A 28 -23.39 27.13 4.29
N GLN A 29 -23.31 28.40 4.65
CA GLN A 29 -24.44 29.19 5.14
C GLN A 29 -25.40 29.49 3.98
N PRO A 30 -26.72 29.35 4.17
CA PRO A 30 -27.69 30.21 3.52
C PRO A 30 -28.29 31.16 4.55
N ALA A 31 -28.19 32.46 4.27
CA ALA A 31 -28.81 33.52 5.05
C ALA A 31 -30.31 33.58 4.75
N LEU A 32 -31.16 33.33 5.75
CA LEU A 32 -32.55 33.78 5.80
C LEU A 32 -32.93 34.05 7.27
N GLU A 33 -33.50 35.24 7.48
CA GLU A 33 -33.92 35.85 8.74
C GLU A 33 -35.18 35.21 9.40
N PRO A 34 -35.52 35.56 10.65
CA PRO A 34 -36.24 34.70 11.59
C PRO A 34 -37.75 34.96 11.64
N ILE A 35 -38.55 33.92 11.87
CA ILE A 35 -39.88 34.04 12.46
C ILE A 35 -40.11 32.88 13.43
N ALA A 36 -40.40 33.21 14.68
CA ALA A 36 -40.81 32.31 15.74
C ALA A 36 -42.30 31.93 15.59
N SER A 37 -42.65 30.66 15.82
CA SER A 37 -43.75 30.25 16.73
C SER A 37 -43.86 28.72 16.85
N GLU A 38 -43.50 28.22 18.03
CA GLU A 38 -44.27 27.31 18.90
C GLU A 38 -45.09 26.13 18.31
N ALA A 39 -44.68 24.89 18.65
CA ALA A 39 -45.51 23.90 19.34
C ALA A 39 -44.74 22.58 19.65
N ALA A 40 -44.91 22.12 20.89
CA ALA A 40 -44.40 20.91 21.59
C ALA A 40 -44.65 19.56 20.81
N PRO A 41 -44.13 18.35 21.22
CA PRO A 41 -44.01 17.88 22.62
C PRO A 41 -42.96 16.81 23.04
N ARG A 42 -42.79 16.73 24.38
CA ARG A 42 -42.65 15.54 25.26
C ARG A 42 -41.38 14.64 25.30
N LYS A 43 -40.86 14.62 26.54
CA LYS A 43 -40.43 13.49 27.42
C LYS A 43 -39.03 12.89 27.26
N ILE A 44 -38.26 13.15 28.32
CA ILE A 44 -37.03 12.50 28.78
C ILE A 44 -37.41 11.24 29.59
N ALA A 45 -36.75 10.11 29.31
CA ALA A 45 -36.13 9.20 30.29
C ALA A 45 -35.91 7.81 29.68
N SER A 46 -34.66 7.33 29.68
CA SER A 46 -34.35 5.91 29.68
C SER A 46 -33.05 5.68 30.45
N ASP A 47 -33.19 5.54 31.76
CA ASP A 47 -32.29 4.75 32.60
C ASP A 47 -32.62 3.27 32.37
N SER A 48 -31.59 2.46 32.05
CA SER A 48 -31.52 1.04 32.38
C SER A 48 -30.21 0.46 31.82
N GLY A 49 -29.23 0.25 32.71
CA GLY A 49 -28.04 -0.55 32.37
C GLY A 49 -28.35 -2.04 32.17
N PRO A 50 -27.35 -2.84 31.76
CA PRO A 50 -27.33 -4.22 32.26
C PRO A 50 -25.92 -4.74 32.65
N LYS A 51 -25.91 -5.27 33.87
CA LYS A 51 -25.41 -6.59 34.31
C LYS A 51 -24.03 -7.07 33.84
N ARG A 52 -23.13 -7.09 34.83
CA ARG A 52 -22.01 -8.03 35.00
C ARG A 52 -22.40 -9.45 34.60
N ARG A 53 -21.53 -10.13 33.85
CA ARG A 53 -21.53 -11.58 33.67
C ARG A 53 -20.24 -12.17 34.21
N ASP A 54 -20.43 -13.30 34.86
CA ASP A 54 -19.52 -14.09 35.66
C ASP A 54 -18.30 -14.65 34.90
N LYS A 55 -17.22 -14.86 35.66
CA LYS A 55 -16.07 -15.69 35.28
C LYS A 55 -16.50 -17.16 35.19
N PRO A 56 -15.82 -17.98 34.36
CA PRO A 56 -15.06 -19.07 35.00
C PRO A 56 -13.73 -19.44 34.33
N VAL A 57 -12.80 -19.85 35.22
CA VAL A 57 -11.83 -20.95 35.14
C VAL A 57 -10.61 -20.84 34.20
N ALA A 58 -9.45 -21.07 34.84
CA ALA A 58 -8.10 -21.04 34.31
C ALA A 58 -7.67 -22.37 33.67
N PRO A 59 -6.67 -22.35 32.78
CA PRO A 59 -5.76 -23.48 32.58
C PRO A 59 -4.31 -23.17 33.02
N ALA A 60 -3.64 -24.22 33.48
CA ALA A 60 -2.32 -24.27 34.13
C ALA A 60 -1.13 -23.74 33.28
N PRO A 61 0.00 -23.34 33.91
CA PRO A 61 1.15 -22.76 33.20
C PRO A 61 2.05 -23.84 32.57
N ARG A 62 2.36 -23.71 31.28
CA ARG A 62 3.47 -24.44 30.62
C ARG A 62 4.82 -23.72 30.85
N PRO A 63 5.95 -24.47 30.92
CA PRO A 63 7.25 -23.95 31.33
C PRO A 63 7.88 -23.00 30.30
N LYS A 64 8.57 -21.96 30.80
CA LYS A 64 9.23 -20.92 30.01
C LYS A 64 10.57 -21.42 29.44
N ALA A 65 10.71 -21.42 28.12
CA ALA A 65 12.00 -21.50 27.45
C ALA A 65 12.74 -20.16 27.56
N THR A 66 13.96 -20.20 28.07
CA THR A 66 14.91 -19.08 28.11
C THR A 66 15.43 -18.72 26.71
N PRO A 67 15.46 -17.44 26.30
CA PRO A 67 16.05 -17.05 25.02
C PRO A 67 17.58 -16.97 25.12
N LYS A 68 18.29 -17.69 24.23
CA LYS A 68 19.73 -17.52 23.99
C LYS A 68 20.01 -16.17 23.30
N PRO A 69 21.11 -15.47 23.62
CA PRO A 69 21.46 -14.19 23.00
C PRO A 69 21.84 -14.37 21.52
N LYS A 70 21.35 -13.45 20.68
CA LYS A 70 21.65 -13.38 19.25
C LYS A 70 23.10 -12.93 19.03
N THR A 71 23.90 -13.79 18.42
CA THR A 71 25.20 -13.46 17.85
C THR A 71 25.01 -12.47 16.70
N LYS A 72 25.77 -11.37 16.71
CA LYS A 72 25.84 -10.41 15.60
C LYS A 72 26.42 -11.10 14.36
N PRO A 73 25.86 -10.94 13.15
CA PRO A 73 26.52 -11.43 11.94
C PRO A 73 27.76 -10.58 11.65
N GLN A 74 28.90 -11.25 11.59
CA GLN A 74 30.18 -10.73 11.14
C GLN A 74 30.15 -10.62 9.61
N VAL A 75 30.48 -9.45 9.09
CA VAL A 75 30.62 -9.19 7.67
C VAL A 75 31.93 -9.84 7.20
N THR A 76 31.84 -10.83 6.32
CA THR A 76 32.99 -11.32 5.53
C THR A 76 32.67 -11.16 4.05
N ALA A 77 33.60 -10.50 3.37
CA ALA A 77 33.51 -10.01 2.01
C ALA A 77 33.80 -11.06 0.92
N SER A 78 33.39 -10.67 -0.29
CA SER A 78 33.67 -11.16 -1.65
C SER A 78 32.77 -12.27 -2.21
N PRO A 79 31.98 -11.98 -3.27
CA PRO A 79 31.04 -12.91 -3.86
C PRO A 79 31.76 -13.87 -4.81
N ALA A 80 31.50 -15.16 -4.67
CA ALA A 80 31.53 -16.05 -5.83
C ALA A 80 30.49 -15.53 -6.85
N PRO A 81 30.67 -15.73 -8.18
CA PRO A 81 29.61 -15.50 -9.16
C PRO A 81 28.54 -16.57 -8.92
N SER A 82 27.74 -16.36 -7.90
CA SER A 82 26.53 -17.12 -7.69
C SER A 82 25.55 -16.62 -8.74
N ASP A 83 24.88 -17.55 -9.43
CA ASP A 83 23.59 -17.34 -10.09
C ASP A 83 22.50 -16.96 -9.04
N ALA A 84 22.83 -16.02 -8.17
CA ALA A 84 21.98 -15.53 -7.11
C ALA A 84 20.87 -14.73 -7.79
N THR A 85 19.67 -15.26 -7.67
CA THR A 85 18.47 -14.55 -8.06
C THR A 85 17.89 -13.84 -6.83
N ARG A 86 17.49 -12.58 -7.00
CA ARG A 86 16.75 -11.81 -6.00
C ARG A 86 15.29 -11.72 -6.40
N GLU A 87 14.41 -11.84 -5.42
CA GLU A 87 12.99 -11.60 -5.63
C GLU A 87 12.73 -10.09 -5.65
N VAL A 88 12.19 -9.59 -6.76
CA VAL A 88 11.85 -8.18 -6.95
C VAL A 88 10.35 -8.03 -7.13
N HIS A 89 9.77 -7.04 -6.45
CA HIS A 89 8.38 -6.65 -6.68
C HIS A 89 8.30 -5.84 -7.96
N LEU A 90 7.51 -6.29 -8.93
CA LEU A 90 7.18 -5.54 -10.14
C LEU A 90 5.81 -4.91 -9.95
N THR A 91 5.76 -3.60 -10.10
CA THR A 91 4.53 -2.82 -9.95
C THR A 91 4.33 -1.94 -11.17
N ALA A 92 3.14 -1.95 -11.75
CA ALA A 92 2.78 -1.07 -12.85
C ALA A 92 1.48 -0.35 -12.53
N ALA A 93 1.52 0.98 -12.59
CA ALA A 93 0.31 1.79 -12.51
C ALA A 93 -0.32 1.95 -13.90
N ILE A 94 -1.64 2.08 -13.95
CA ILE A 94 -2.39 2.27 -15.18
C ILE A 94 -2.48 3.77 -15.48
N THR A 95 -2.42 4.16 -16.74
CA THR A 95 -2.65 5.56 -17.14
C THR A 95 -4.14 5.92 -17.07
N ARG A 96 -4.46 7.21 -16.96
CA ARG A 96 -5.86 7.66 -16.98
C ARG A 96 -6.61 7.22 -18.25
N VAL A 97 -5.92 7.18 -19.39
CA VAL A 97 -6.48 6.76 -20.69
C VAL A 97 -6.94 5.30 -20.66
N HIS A 98 -6.07 4.38 -20.21
CA HIS A 98 -6.47 2.99 -20.08
C HIS A 98 -7.53 2.80 -18.98
N GLY A 99 -7.52 3.63 -17.93
CA GLY A 99 -8.56 3.65 -16.91
C GLY A 99 -9.97 3.84 -17.52
N ALA A 100 -10.13 4.86 -18.35
CA ALA A 100 -11.39 5.11 -19.05
C ALA A 100 -11.77 3.96 -20.01
N ALA A 101 -10.80 3.37 -20.71
CA ALA A 101 -11.04 2.22 -21.57
C ALA A 101 -11.51 0.99 -20.79
N ILE A 102 -10.95 0.74 -19.60
CA ILE A 102 -11.40 -0.34 -18.72
C ILE A 102 -12.80 -0.05 -18.19
N ASP A 103 -13.12 1.19 -17.80
CA ASP A 103 -14.46 1.55 -17.33
C ASP A 103 -15.54 1.31 -18.40
N ASN A 104 -15.21 1.51 -19.69
CA ASN A 104 -16.10 1.13 -20.80
C ASN A 104 -16.34 -0.39 -20.87
N LEU A 105 -15.33 -1.21 -20.58
CA LEU A 105 -15.48 -2.67 -20.51
C LEU A 105 -16.30 -3.09 -19.28
N VAL A 106 -16.19 -2.35 -18.18
CA VAL A 106 -17.04 -2.56 -16.99
C VAL A 106 -18.51 -2.30 -17.32
N ALA A 107 -18.80 -1.27 -18.13
CA ALA A 107 -20.17 -1.03 -18.62
C ALA A 107 -20.71 -2.19 -19.48
N LYS A 108 -19.84 -2.94 -20.16
CA LYS A 108 -20.19 -4.19 -20.88
C LYS A 108 -20.30 -5.42 -19.95
N GLY A 109 -20.07 -5.28 -18.65
CA GLY A 109 -20.16 -6.35 -17.66
C GLY A 109 -18.86 -7.10 -17.36
N ILE A 110 -17.71 -6.64 -17.86
CA ILE A 110 -16.40 -7.26 -17.57
C ILE A 110 -15.83 -6.69 -16.27
N ASP A 111 -15.33 -7.54 -15.37
CA ASP A 111 -14.66 -7.07 -14.13
C ASP A 111 -13.41 -6.24 -14.46
N ARG A 112 -13.29 -5.06 -13.84
CA ARG A 112 -12.17 -4.12 -13.97
C ARG A 112 -10.81 -4.79 -13.81
N LYS A 113 -10.69 -5.80 -12.93
CA LYS A 113 -9.42 -6.48 -12.66
C LYS A 113 -9.02 -7.50 -13.72
N VAL A 114 -9.93 -7.93 -14.60
CA VAL A 114 -9.65 -8.95 -15.63
C VAL A 114 -8.64 -8.45 -16.68
N PRO A 115 -8.87 -7.31 -17.37
CA PRO A 115 -7.90 -6.80 -18.35
C PRO A 115 -6.53 -6.55 -17.73
N ILE A 116 -6.52 -5.98 -16.51
CA ILE A 116 -5.30 -5.66 -15.77
C ILE A 116 -4.48 -6.92 -15.45
N ARG A 117 -5.14 -7.98 -14.96
CA ARG A 117 -4.48 -9.25 -14.62
C ARG A 117 -3.99 -9.99 -15.86
N LEU A 118 -4.75 -9.97 -16.96
CA LEU A 118 -4.34 -10.59 -18.22
C LEU A 118 -3.12 -9.88 -18.81
N ALA A 119 -3.16 -8.56 -18.88
CA ALA A 119 -2.03 -7.75 -19.33
C ALA A 119 -0.80 -7.94 -18.44
N GLY A 120 -1.00 -7.96 -17.12
CA GLY A 120 0.06 -8.20 -16.15
C GLY A 120 0.73 -9.57 -16.31
N ARG A 121 -0.05 -10.63 -16.56
CA ARG A 121 0.50 -11.96 -16.84
C ARG A 121 1.28 -12.02 -18.14
N LYS A 122 0.75 -11.46 -19.23
CA LYS A 122 1.45 -11.36 -20.53
C LYS A 122 2.77 -10.58 -20.37
N ALA A 123 2.71 -9.43 -19.69
CA ALA A 123 3.88 -8.59 -19.45
C ALA A 123 4.97 -9.32 -18.65
N VAL A 124 4.63 -10.06 -17.59
CA VAL A 124 5.62 -10.82 -16.79
C VAL A 124 6.31 -11.91 -17.59
N GLN A 125 5.57 -12.57 -18.49
CA GLN A 125 6.11 -13.61 -19.37
C GLN A 125 7.10 -13.03 -20.39
N LEU A 126 6.80 -11.85 -20.94
CA LEU A 126 7.65 -11.16 -21.91
C LEU A 126 8.77 -10.32 -21.28
N PHE A 127 8.71 -10.09 -19.97
CA PHE A 127 9.62 -9.17 -19.30
C PHE A 127 11.00 -9.80 -19.09
N ASP A 128 11.95 -9.47 -19.96
CA ASP A 128 13.37 -9.77 -19.75
C ASP A 128 14.12 -8.51 -19.33
N PRO A 129 14.57 -8.43 -18.05
CA PRO A 129 15.23 -7.24 -17.53
C PRO A 129 16.56 -7.03 -18.23
N LYS A 130 16.78 -5.81 -18.71
CA LYS A 130 18.03 -5.37 -19.34
C LYS A 130 18.93 -4.67 -18.32
N ARG A 131 20.23 -4.66 -18.61
CA ARG A 131 21.23 -3.91 -17.83
C ARG A 131 21.14 -2.40 -18.02
N GLU A 132 20.41 -1.94 -19.04
CA GLU A 132 20.17 -0.51 -19.28
C GLU A 132 19.09 0.01 -18.34
N PHE A 133 19.41 1.05 -17.58
CA PHE A 133 18.42 1.74 -16.77
C PHE A 133 17.53 2.60 -17.66
N ILE A 134 16.22 2.41 -17.52
CA ILE A 134 15.21 3.24 -18.16
C ILE A 134 14.53 4.02 -17.04
N GLU A 135 14.57 5.33 -17.14
CA GLU A 135 13.87 6.19 -16.20
C GLU A 135 12.36 5.94 -16.24
N LYS A 136 11.72 6.20 -15.10
CA LYS A 136 10.29 6.02 -14.96
C LYS A 136 9.56 6.99 -15.92
N PRO A 137 8.84 6.50 -16.95
CA PRO A 137 8.26 7.36 -17.98
C PRO A 137 7.22 8.30 -17.38
N GLU A 138 7.33 9.62 -17.57
CA GLU A 138 6.33 10.57 -17.07
C GLU A 138 4.97 10.35 -17.73
N ALA A 139 4.02 9.85 -16.95
CA ALA A 139 2.65 9.59 -17.40
C ALA A 139 1.66 9.97 -16.30
N ASP A 140 0.45 10.38 -16.70
CA ASP A 140 -0.68 10.61 -15.80
C ASP A 140 -1.22 9.25 -15.31
N ARG A 141 -0.66 8.79 -14.20
CA ARG A 141 -0.93 7.47 -13.61
C ARG A 141 -2.05 7.57 -12.59
N LEU A 142 -2.95 6.59 -12.64
CA LEU A 142 -3.91 6.32 -11.57
C LEU A 142 -3.21 5.79 -10.31
N PRO A 143 -3.88 5.85 -9.14
CA PRO A 143 -3.34 5.29 -7.91
C PRO A 143 -2.94 3.83 -8.07
N ILE A 144 -1.82 3.44 -7.46
CA ILE A 144 -1.25 2.08 -7.59
C ILE A 144 -2.20 0.97 -7.13
N ARG A 145 -3.19 1.29 -6.28
CA ARG A 145 -4.25 0.37 -5.84
C ARG A 145 -5.03 -0.21 -7.01
N ASP A 146 -5.20 0.59 -8.06
CA ASP A 146 -5.91 0.19 -9.27
C ASP A 146 -4.95 -0.41 -10.31
N GLY A 147 -3.65 -0.51 -9.99
CA GLY A 147 -2.60 -1.06 -10.85
C GLY A 147 -2.37 -2.57 -10.70
N TYR A 148 -1.28 -3.03 -11.30
CA TYR A 148 -0.81 -4.41 -11.23
C TYR A 148 0.40 -4.55 -10.32
N GLN A 149 0.43 -5.62 -9.53
CA GLN A 149 1.53 -5.95 -8.62
C GLN A 149 1.83 -7.45 -8.70
N THR A 150 3.11 -7.80 -8.79
CA THR A 150 3.60 -9.18 -8.84
C THR A 150 5.03 -9.25 -8.32
N THR A 151 5.57 -10.45 -8.10
CA THR A 151 7.00 -10.66 -7.86
C THR A 151 7.61 -11.46 -9.01
N LYS A 152 8.89 -11.19 -9.30
CA LYS A 152 9.70 -11.98 -10.24
C LYS A 152 11.11 -12.14 -9.70
N ARG A 153 11.72 -13.29 -9.93
CA ARG A 153 13.13 -13.52 -9.63
C ARG A 153 13.99 -13.00 -10.77
N VAL A 154 14.95 -12.14 -10.45
CA VAL A 154 15.85 -11.50 -11.40
C VAL A 154 17.29 -11.71 -10.93
N ASN A 155 18.24 -11.76 -11.87
CA ASN A 155 19.67 -11.91 -11.55
C ASN A 155 20.14 -10.74 -10.65
N ALA A 156 20.75 -11.07 -9.52
CA ALA A 156 21.28 -10.11 -8.55
C ALA A 156 22.36 -9.20 -9.16
N GLU A 157 23.25 -9.75 -9.98
CA GLU A 157 24.35 -9.01 -10.60
C GLU A 157 23.82 -7.89 -11.50
N LEU A 158 22.78 -8.19 -12.28
CA LEU A 158 22.12 -7.21 -13.14
C LEU A 158 21.55 -6.04 -12.33
N ILE A 159 20.92 -6.34 -11.19
CA ILE A 159 20.35 -5.31 -10.32
C ILE A 159 21.46 -4.48 -9.66
N ASP A 160 22.53 -5.12 -9.21
CA ASP A 160 23.66 -4.44 -8.57
C ASP A 160 24.37 -3.50 -9.57
N HIS A 161 24.49 -3.89 -10.84
CA HIS A 161 24.95 -3.01 -11.92
C HIS A 161 24.03 -1.79 -12.09
N LEU A 162 22.71 -2.01 -12.21
CA LEU A 162 21.73 -0.92 -12.33
C LEU A 162 21.82 0.07 -11.16
N ARG A 163 21.98 -0.43 -9.93
CA ARG A 163 22.13 0.40 -8.73
C ARG A 163 23.43 1.20 -8.74
N THR A 164 24.54 0.58 -9.10
CA THR A 164 25.86 1.24 -9.08
C THR A 164 25.89 2.45 -10.01
N GLU A 165 25.23 2.36 -11.17
CA GLU A 165 25.19 3.43 -12.16
C GLU A 165 24.17 4.53 -11.82
N ASN A 166 22.98 4.17 -11.31
CA ASN A 166 21.84 5.09 -11.23
C ASN A 166 21.46 5.49 -9.81
N ASP A 167 21.91 4.73 -8.80
CA ASP A 167 21.61 4.98 -7.39
C ASP A 167 22.84 4.75 -6.51
N PRO A 168 23.88 5.60 -6.63
CA PRO A 168 25.11 5.47 -5.85
C PRO A 168 24.87 5.58 -4.33
N TYR A 169 23.76 6.22 -3.92
CA TYR A 169 23.40 6.41 -2.52
C TYR A 169 22.49 5.31 -1.96
N GLY A 170 21.99 4.39 -2.81
CA GLY A 170 21.12 3.29 -2.39
C GLY A 170 19.77 3.74 -1.83
N LEU A 171 19.24 4.87 -2.31
CA LEU A 171 17.96 5.43 -1.83
C LEU A 171 16.75 4.74 -2.49
N SER A 172 16.95 4.19 -3.68
CA SER A 172 15.92 3.57 -4.50
C SER A 172 15.85 2.06 -4.27
N SER A 173 14.64 1.50 -4.39
CA SER A 173 14.43 0.06 -4.26
C SER A 173 14.72 -0.69 -5.56
N ASP A 174 14.90 -2.02 -5.50
CA ASP A 174 15.04 -2.88 -6.69
C ASP A 174 13.86 -2.70 -7.66
N THR A 175 12.66 -2.51 -7.10
CA THR A 175 11.46 -2.19 -7.88
C THR A 175 11.64 -0.92 -8.68
N ALA A 176 12.22 0.13 -8.10
CA ALA A 176 12.43 1.40 -8.79
C ALA A 176 13.39 1.26 -9.98
N MET A 177 14.40 0.39 -9.87
CA MET A 177 15.36 0.12 -10.94
C MET A 177 14.73 -0.55 -12.16
N LEU A 178 13.78 -1.47 -11.94
CA LEU A 178 13.13 -2.21 -13.02
C LEU A 178 11.82 -1.57 -13.50
N ARG A 179 11.26 -0.63 -12.75
CA ARG A 179 9.95 -0.05 -13.03
C ARG A 179 9.88 0.64 -14.38
N GLY A 180 10.91 1.40 -14.77
CA GLY A 180 10.92 2.09 -16.06
C GLY A 180 11.01 1.14 -17.26
N GLN A 181 11.55 -0.06 -17.08
CA GLN A 181 11.51 -1.11 -18.11
C GLN A 181 10.17 -1.84 -18.14
N PHE A 182 9.57 -2.11 -16.97
CA PHE A 182 8.35 -2.90 -16.85
C PHE A 182 7.06 -2.12 -17.19
N GLU A 183 6.93 -0.86 -16.77
CA GLU A 183 5.71 -0.06 -17.00
C GLU A 183 5.36 0.08 -18.50
N PRO A 184 6.30 0.45 -19.39
CA PRO A 184 6.00 0.56 -20.83
C PRO A 184 5.58 -0.76 -21.46
N LEU A 185 6.22 -1.87 -21.07
CA LEU A 185 5.86 -3.20 -21.57
C LEU A 185 4.46 -3.60 -21.08
N PHE A 186 4.15 -3.31 -19.82
CA PHE A 186 2.81 -3.53 -19.28
C PHE A 186 1.75 -2.72 -20.01
N TRP A 187 1.99 -1.45 -20.33
CA TRP A 187 1.03 -0.62 -21.08
C TRP A 187 0.78 -1.15 -22.50
N LYS A 188 1.83 -1.58 -23.21
CA LYS A 188 1.69 -2.21 -24.53
C LYS A 188 0.81 -3.47 -24.44
N CYS A 189 1.09 -4.37 -23.50
CA CYS A 189 0.27 -5.56 -23.30
C CYS A 189 -1.16 -5.23 -22.86
N LEU A 190 -1.36 -4.13 -22.13
CA LEU A 190 -2.68 -3.67 -21.72
C LEU A 190 -3.49 -3.18 -22.92
N ASP A 191 -2.89 -2.41 -23.82
CA ASP A 191 -3.54 -1.97 -25.04
C ASP A 191 -3.97 -3.13 -25.93
N GLU A 192 -3.11 -4.13 -26.12
CA GLU A 192 -3.44 -5.35 -26.86
C GLU A 192 -4.65 -6.08 -26.25
N VAL A 193 -4.63 -6.28 -24.92
CA VAL A 193 -5.73 -6.94 -24.21
C VAL A 193 -7.02 -6.12 -24.27
N LEU A 194 -6.94 -4.80 -24.18
CA LEU A 194 -8.10 -3.93 -24.31
C LEU A 194 -8.70 -3.99 -25.71
N GLN A 195 -7.86 -4.05 -26.76
CA GLN A 195 -8.31 -4.24 -28.14
C GLN A 195 -8.99 -5.62 -28.32
N GLU A 196 -8.38 -6.70 -27.83
CA GLU A 196 -8.95 -8.05 -27.87
C GLU A 196 -10.31 -8.13 -27.16
N LEU A 197 -10.46 -7.45 -26.02
CA LEU A 197 -11.71 -7.44 -25.25
C LEU A 197 -12.75 -6.47 -25.80
N ALA A 198 -12.34 -5.42 -26.51
CA ALA A 198 -13.27 -4.50 -27.15
C ALA A 198 -13.94 -5.11 -28.39
N GLN A 199 -13.25 -6.03 -29.08
CA GLN A 199 -13.74 -6.77 -30.25
C GLN A 199 -14.67 -7.94 -29.89
N LYS A 200 -14.65 -8.39 -28.64
CA LYS A 200 -15.59 -9.39 -28.09
C LYS A 200 -16.86 -8.72 -27.59
#